data_AF-A0AAU0QIA5-F1
#
_entry.id   AF-A0AAU0QIA5-F1
#
_cell.length_a   1.000
_cell.length_b   1.000
_cell.length_c   1.000
_cell.angle_alpha   90.00
_cell.angle_beta   90.00
_cell.angle_gamma   90.00
#
_symmetry.space_group_name_H-M   'P 1'
#
loop_
_entity.id
_entity.type
_entity.pdbx_description
1 polymer ?
#
loop_
_entity_poly.entity_id
_entity_poly.type
_entity_poly.pdbx_seq_one_letter_code
_entity_poly.pdbx_strand_id
1 'polypeptide(L)' 'MARLSGKYGSNIPTGEIARTMGKTPSGISVWRRNLIERDLIVPGPYGHVRFALPYLGEYLDSVGE' A
#
# COMPACT_ATOMS: atom_id res chain seq x y z
N MET A 1 -9.01 -8.50 -0.49
CA MET A 1 -8.17 -7.39 -1.01
C MET A 1 -7.58 -6.64 0.17
N ALA A 2 -6.31 -6.24 0.11
CA ALA A 2 -5.70 -5.41 1.16
C ALA A 2 -6.21 -3.97 1.02
N ARG A 3 -7.02 -3.51 1.97
CA ARG A 3 -7.61 -2.16 1.96
C ARG A 3 -6.60 -1.16 2.51
N LEU A 4 -6.29 -0.12 1.74
CA LEU A 4 -5.28 0.89 2.09
C LEU A 4 -5.87 2.15 2.75
N SER A 5 -7.17 2.17 3.03
CA SER A 5 -7.86 3.27 3.72
C SER A 5 -8.47 2.78 5.03
N GLY A 6 -8.23 3.52 6.13
CA GLY A 6 -8.95 3.32 7.40
C GLY A 6 -8.09 3.49 8.64
N LYS A 7 -7.09 2.61 8.87
CA LYS A 7 -6.40 2.54 10.17
C LYS A 7 -5.12 3.39 10.28
N TYR A 8 -4.43 3.68 9.18
CA TYR A 8 -3.08 4.29 9.22
C TYR A 8 -2.99 5.66 8.50
N GLY A 9 -4.12 6.26 8.11
CA GLY A 9 -4.15 7.48 7.31
C GLY A 9 -3.42 7.30 5.98
N SER A 10 -2.73 8.34 5.50
CA SER A 10 -2.03 8.28 4.21
C SER A 10 -0.75 7.43 4.22
N ASN A 11 -0.24 7.00 5.38
CA ASN A 11 0.99 6.22 5.53
C ASN A 11 0.69 4.80 6.01
N ILE A 12 0.79 3.81 5.13
CA ILE A 12 0.49 2.42 5.49
C ILE A 12 1.78 1.65 5.84
N PRO A 13 1.86 0.99 7.01
CA PRO A 13 2.98 0.12 7.35
C PRO A 13 3.06 -1.10 6.43
N THR A 14 4.24 -1.35 5.86
CA THR A 14 4.50 -2.49 4.95
C THR A 14 4.28 -3.83 5.67
N GLY A 15 4.53 -3.88 6.98
CA GLY A 15 4.28 -5.07 7.80
C GLY A 15 2.79 -5.42 7.93
N GLU A 16 1.92 -4.42 7.96
CA GLU A 16 0.46 -4.65 8.00
C GLU A 16 -0.06 -5.11 6.65
N ILE A 17 0.47 -4.55 5.54
CA ILE A 17 0.20 -5.05 4.19
C ILE A 17 0.59 -6.53 4.10
N ALA A 18 1.74 -6.90 4.65
CA ALA A 18 2.21 -8.29 4.73
C ALA A 18 1.27 -9.20 5.49
N ARG A 19 0.84 -8.76 6.67
CA ARG A 19 -0.10 -9.49 7.49
C ARG A 19 -1.44 -9.69 6.78
N THR A 20 -2.00 -8.64 6.16
CA THR A 20 -3.27 -8.72 5.43
C THR A 20 -3.18 -9.62 4.20
N MET A 21 -2.04 -9.65 3.51
CA MET A 21 -1.82 -10.51 2.35
C MET A 21 -1.43 -11.95 2.71
N GLY A 22 -1.24 -12.28 4.00
CA GLY A 22 -0.70 -13.58 4.43
C GLY A 22 0.70 -13.85 3.90
N LYS A 23 1.51 -12.80 3.69
CA LYS A 23 2.87 -12.87 3.15
C LYS A 23 3.89 -12.46 4.21
N THR A 24 5.12 -12.92 4.06
CA THR A 24 6.25 -12.41 4.84
C THR A 24 6.63 -11.00 4.36
N PRO A 25 7.27 -10.17 5.21
CA PRO A 25 7.76 -8.86 4.80
C PRO A 25 8.70 -8.92 3.58
N SER A 26 9.55 -9.95 3.50
CA SER A 26 10.43 -10.20 2.34
C SER A 26 9.65 -10.46 1.04
N GLY A 27 8.50 -11.12 1.13
CA GLY A 27 7.64 -11.42 -0.03
C GLY A 27 6.98 -10.18 -0.64
N ILE A 28 6.92 -9.06 0.08
CA ILE A 28 6.31 -7.81 -0.43
C ILE A 28 7.35 -6.83 -0.97
N SER A 29 8.64 -6.99 -0.66
CA SER A 29 9.69 -6.09 -1.16
C SER A 29 9.69 -5.96 -2.68
N VAL A 30 9.48 -7.06 -3.41
CA VAL A 30 9.40 -7.07 -4.89
C VAL A 30 8.14 -6.32 -5.37
N TRP A 31 6.99 -6.59 -4.76
CA TRP A 31 5.74 -5.89 -5.07
C TRP A 31 5.82 -4.40 -4.80
N ARG A 32 6.36 -4.02 -3.64
CA ARG A 32 6.61 -2.63 -3.27
C ARG A 32 7.48 -1.95 -4.31
N ARG A 33 8.59 -2.58 -4.72
CA ARG A 33 9.48 -2.03 -5.75
C ARG A 33 8.75 -1.82 -7.07
N ASN A 34 8.04 -2.83 -7.56
CA ASN A 34 7.30 -2.73 -8.83
C ASN A 34 6.21 -1.65 -8.81
N LEU A 35 5.55 -1.43 -7.67
CA LEU A 35 4.52 -0.39 -7.52
C LEU A 35 5.14 1.02 -7.44
N ILE A 36 6.34 1.15 -6.87
CA ILE A 36 7.11 2.40 -6.88
C ILE A 36 7.59 2.72 -8.29
N GLU A 37 8.16 1.75 -9.00
CA GLU A 37 8.63 1.91 -10.39
C GLU A 37 7.50 2.28 -11.37
N ARG A 38 6.25 2.05 -10.98
CA ARG A 38 5.04 2.41 -11.74
C ARG A 38 4.36 3.69 -11.24
N ASP A 39 4.97 4.40 -10.30
CA ASP A 39 4.42 5.61 -9.67
C ASP A 39 3.02 5.41 -9.09
N LEU A 40 2.70 4.20 -8.61
CA LEU A 40 1.42 3.92 -7.95
C LEU A 40 1.51 4.21 -6.45
N ILE A 41 2.69 3.97 -5.86
CA ILE A 41 2.97 4.25 -4.46
C ILE A 41 4.32 4.95 -4.32
N VAL A 42 4.50 5.70 -3.23
CA VAL A 42 5.76 6.34 -2.85
C VAL A 42 6.23 5.84 -1.48
N PRO A 43 7.56 5.83 -1.21
CA PRO A 43 8.07 5.59 0.13
C PRO A 43 7.52 6.60 1.15
N GLY A 44 7.02 6.12 2.28
CA GLY A 44 6.70 6.92 3.45
C GLY A 44 7.87 6.95 4.46
N PRO A 45 7.60 7.39 5.71
CA PRO A 45 8.51 7.17 6.84
C PRO A 45 8.92 5.71 6.97
N TYR A 46 10.00 5.43 7.72
CA TYR A 46 10.59 4.09 7.83
C TYR A 46 9.55 2.96 7.91
N GLY A 47 9.59 2.04 6.94
CA GLY A 47 8.67 0.89 6.87
C GLY A 47 7.27 1.20 6.32
N HIS A 48 6.98 2.41 5.85
CA HIS A 48 5.66 2.80 5.34
C HIS A 48 5.67 3.10 3.83
N VAL A 49 4.47 3.06 3.24
CA VAL A 49 4.20 3.46 1.85
C VAL A 49 2.93 4.31 1.79
N ARG A 50 2.80 5.12 0.75
CA ARG A 50 1.60 5.93 0.47
C ARG A 50 1.22 5.81 -0.99
N PHE A 51 -0.03 6.08 -1.35
CA PHE A 51 -0.38 6.29 -2.75
C PHE A 51 0.32 7.53 -3.30
N ALA A 52 0.76 7.44 -4.56
CA ALA A 52 1.37 8.57 -5.26
C ALA A 52 0.30 9.59 -5.71
N LEU A 53 -0.86 9.09 -6.13
CA LEU A 53 -1.97 9.91 -6.59
C LEU A 53 -2.92 10.27 -5.43
N PRO A 54 -3.37 11.52 -5.33
CA PRO A 54 -4.47 11.90 -4.46
C PRO A 54 -5.71 11.07 -4.78
N TYR A 55 -6.46 10.68 -3.75
CA TYR A 55 -7.74 9.96 -3.88
C TYR A 55 -7.70 8.57 -4.55
N LEU A 56 -6.51 8.03 -4.85
CA LEU A 56 -6.40 6.71 -5.49
C LEU A 56 -6.95 5.59 -4.60
N GLY A 57 -6.78 5.71 -3.27
CA GLY A 57 -7.37 4.75 -2.32
C GLY A 57 -8.89 4.75 -2.39
N GLU A 58 -9.49 5.94 -2.34
CA GLU A 58 -10.92 6.19 -2.42
C GLU A 58 -11.50 5.69 -3.74
N TYR A 59 -10.81 5.94 -4.85
CA TYR A 59 -11.20 5.40 -6.15
C TYR A 59 -11.19 3.86 -6.17
N LEU A 60 -10.11 3.23 -5.70
CA LEU A 60 -10.00 1.76 -5.66
C LEU A 60 -11.07 1.13 -4.76
N ASP A 61 -11.45 1.79 -3.67
CA ASP A 61 -12.55 1.36 -2.81
C ASP A 61 -13.89 1.49 -3.54
N SER A 62 -14.13 2.56 -4.30
CA SER A 62 -15.37 2.78 -5.07
C SER A 62 -15.58 1.80 -6.24
N VAL A 63 -14.49 1.26 -6.80
CA VAL A 63 -14.53 0.28 -7.91
C VAL A 63 -14.66 -1.15 -7.39
N GLY A 64 -14.43 -1.37 -6.09
CA GLY A 64 -14.49 -2.68 -5.45
C GLY A 64 -15.87 -3.11 -4.93
N GLU A 65 -16.88 -2.24 -5.04
CA GLU A 65 -18.31 -2.51 -4.80
C GLU A 65 -19.03 -2.94 -6.08
#